data_AF-A0A1G4BFH6-F1
#
_entry.id   AF-A0A1G4BFH6-F1
#
_cell.length_a   1.000
_cell.length_b   1.000
_cell.length_c   1.000
_cell.angle_alpha   90.00
_cell.angle_beta   90.00
_cell.angle_gamma   90.00
#
_symmetry.space_group_name_H-M   'P 1'
#
loop_
_entity.id
_entity.type
_entity.pdbx_description
1 polymer ?
#
loop_
_entity_poly.entity_id
_entity_poly.type
_entity_poly.pdbx_seq_one_letter_code
_entity_poly.pdbx_strand_id
1 'polypeptide(L)'
;MVIAAPLDEAPGPAARGRDEATVFMCEDTHFRGNCLTDVIQIRSCYNTPRSFVDRISSIRNEDKKRDTCTWYRDSDCRGETYHNQEDANLADGNGHFNDAIRSYECKRK
;
A
#
# COMPACT_ATOMS: atom_id res chain seq x y z
N MET A 1 8.00 37.05 46.33
CA MET A 1 8.64 36.37 45.18
C MET A 1 7.80 35.15 44.87
N VAL A 2 7.15 35.12 43.72
CA VAL A 2 6.43 33.92 43.25
C VAL A 2 7.16 33.49 41.99
N ILE A 3 7.95 32.43 42.09
CA ILE A 3 8.62 31.83 40.94
C ILE A 3 7.66 30.77 40.43
N ALA A 4 6.93 31.09 39.36
CA ALA A 4 6.18 30.10 38.61
C ALA A 4 7.16 29.23 37.81
N ALA A 5 7.12 27.92 38.04
CA ALA A 5 7.84 26.96 37.21
C ALA A 5 7.28 26.98 35.78
N PRO A 6 8.10 26.76 34.74
CA PRO A 6 7.61 26.69 33.38
C PRO A 6 6.76 25.42 33.20
N LEU A 7 5.66 25.55 32.46
CA LEU A 7 4.83 24.44 32.02
C LEU A 7 5.70 23.49 31.20
N ASP A 8 5.84 22.26 31.69
CA ASP A 8 6.35 21.14 30.91
C ASP A 8 5.30 20.82 29.83
N GLU A 9 5.37 21.54 28.71
CA GLU A 9 4.67 21.13 27.50
C GLU A 9 5.32 19.83 27.04
N ALA A 10 4.67 18.72 27.41
CA ALA A 10 4.93 17.42 26.83
C ALA A 10 5.07 17.59 25.32
N PRO A 11 6.10 17.02 24.68
CA PRO A 11 6.20 17.08 23.23
C PRO A 11 4.94 16.43 22.66
N GLY A 12 4.03 17.26 22.14
CA GLY A 12 2.89 16.81 21.35
C GLY A 12 3.42 15.88 20.26
N PRO A 13 2.64 14.86 19.84
CA PRO A 13 3.14 13.83 18.94
C PRO A 13 3.76 14.54 17.75
N ALA A 14 5.09 14.45 17.66
CA ALA A 14 5.84 15.04 16.57
C ALA A 14 5.13 14.65 15.29
N ALA A 15 4.83 15.62 14.45
CA ALA A 15 4.32 15.37 13.11
C ALA A 15 5.35 14.49 12.39
N ARG A 16 5.24 13.17 12.55
CA ARG A 16 5.84 12.20 11.66
C ARG A 16 5.25 12.57 10.32
N GLY A 17 6.08 13.13 9.44
CA GLY A 17 5.69 13.39 8.06
C GLY A 17 4.99 12.13 7.54
N ARG A 18 3.86 12.32 6.84
CA ARG A 18 2.97 11.26 6.37
C ARG A 18 3.71 10.29 5.43
N ASP A 19 4.49 9.41 6.03
CA ASP A 19 5.25 8.32 5.42
C ASP A 19 4.31 7.14 5.22
N GLU A 20 3.11 7.43 4.72
CA GLU A 20 2.06 6.46 4.44
C GLU A 20 1.69 6.55 2.97
N ALA A 21 1.31 5.40 2.40
CA ALA A 21 0.71 5.28 1.09
C ALA A 21 -0.63 4.54 1.23
N THR A 22 -1.62 4.95 0.46
CA THR A 22 -2.93 4.31 0.42
C THR A 22 -3.02 3.41 -0.81
N VAL A 23 -3.27 2.13 -0.56
CA VAL A 23 -3.34 1.08 -1.57
C VAL A 23 -4.75 0.51 -1.59
N PHE A 24 -5.30 0.31 -2.78
CA PHE A 24 -6.62 -0.26 -2.99
C PHE A 24 -6.51 -1.50 -3.89
N MET A 25 -7.15 -2.60 -3.50
CA MET A 25 -7.12 -3.86 -4.22
C MET A 25 -8.49 -4.53 -4.19
N CYS A 26 -8.88 -5.21 -5.26
CA CYS A 26 -10.16 -5.90 -5.37
C CYS A 26 -9.99 -7.31 -5.93
N GLU A 27 -10.89 -8.20 -5.51
CA GLU A 27 -10.93 -9.58 -5.99
C GLU A 27 -11.35 -9.68 -7.47
N ASP A 28 -12.23 -8.79 -7.94
CA ASP A 28 -12.66 -8.78 -9.32
C ASP A 28 -11.99 -7.66 -10.13
N THR A 29 -12.04 -7.82 -11.46
CA THR A 29 -11.65 -6.76 -12.39
C THR A 29 -12.62 -5.58 -12.33
N HIS A 30 -12.10 -4.44 -12.75
CA HIS A 30 -12.75 -3.14 -12.83
C HIS A 30 -13.18 -2.61 -11.45
N PHE A 31 -12.38 -2.91 -10.42
CA PHE A 31 -12.58 -2.43 -9.05
C PHE A 31 -13.92 -2.89 -8.45
N ARG A 32 -14.26 -4.18 -8.61
CA ARG A 32 -15.51 -4.79 -8.16
C ARG A 32 -15.29 -5.94 -7.19
N GLY A 33 -16.38 -6.49 -6.68
CA GLY A 33 -16.35 -7.61 -5.75
C GLY A 33 -15.95 -7.18 -4.35
N ASN A 34 -15.20 -8.04 -3.66
CA ASN A 34 -14.63 -7.71 -2.37
C ASN A 34 -13.38 -6.87 -2.58
N CYS A 35 -13.35 -5.70 -1.95
CA CYS A 35 -12.22 -4.79 -2.04
C CYS A 35 -11.67 -4.44 -0.66
N LEU A 36 -10.38 -4.13 -0.62
CA LEU A 36 -9.66 -3.70 0.56
C LEU A 36 -8.92 -2.41 0.24
N THR A 37 -9.05 -1.43 1.14
CA THR A 37 -8.15 -0.27 1.21
C THR A 37 -7.21 -0.48 2.37
N ASP A 38 -5.91 -0.42 2.11
CA ASP A 38 -4.86 -0.55 3.10
C ASP A 38 -4.03 0.75 3.16
N VAL A 39 -3.70 1.18 4.38
CA VAL A 39 -2.87 2.36 4.63
C VAL A 39 -1.58 1.86 5.25
N ILE A 40 -0.53 1.88 4.45
CA ILE A 40 0.75 1.27 4.81
C ILE A 40 1.85 2.31 4.99
N GLN A 41 2.80 2.03 5.89
CA GLN A 41 4.01 2.85 5.97
C GLN A 41 4.88 2.61 4.74
N ILE A 42 5.36 3.69 4.11
CA ILE A 42 6.27 3.61 2.96
C ILE A 42 7.61 2.98 3.37
N ARG A 43 8.33 2.42 2.38
CA ARG A 43 9.64 1.74 2.53
C ARG A 43 9.59 0.49 3.43
N SER A 44 8.40 -0.04 3.66
CA SER A 44 8.18 -1.30 4.36
C SER A 44 7.44 -2.27 3.45
N CYS A 45 7.74 -3.56 3.60
CA CYS A 45 7.10 -4.62 2.83
C CYS A 45 5.87 -5.16 3.56
N TYR A 46 4.78 -5.36 2.82
CA TYR A 46 3.54 -5.91 3.35
C TYR A 46 3.12 -7.13 2.53
N ASN A 47 2.80 -8.22 3.22
CA ASN A 47 2.19 -9.39 2.60
C ASN A 47 0.69 -9.16 2.41
N THR A 48 0.16 -9.64 1.29
CA THR A 48 -1.27 -9.62 1.02
C THR A 48 -2.03 -10.32 2.14
N PRO A 49 -3.12 -9.73 2.68
CA PRO A 49 -3.94 -10.38 3.67
C PRO A 49 -4.46 -11.73 3.18
N ARG A 50 -4.53 -12.72 4.09
CA ARG A 50 -4.86 -14.11 3.73
C ARG A 50 -6.15 -14.26 2.92
N SER A 51 -7.14 -13.38 3.10
CA SER A 51 -8.39 -13.39 2.35
C SER A 51 -8.26 -12.95 0.89
N PHE A 52 -7.22 -12.20 0.54
CA PHE A 52 -6.95 -11.67 -0.80
C PHE A 52 -5.80 -12.40 -1.54
N VAL A 53 -5.08 -13.27 -0.85
CA VAL A 53 -4.08 -14.15 -1.48
C VAL A 53 -4.77 -14.97 -2.58
N ASP A 54 -4.14 -15.06 -3.76
CA ASP A 54 -4.66 -15.76 -4.94
C ASP A 54 -5.93 -15.18 -5.56
N ARG A 55 -6.25 -13.91 -5.30
CA ARG A 55 -7.56 -13.36 -5.66
C ARG A 55 -7.55 -11.98 -6.25
N ILE A 56 -6.43 -11.24 -6.18
CA ILE A 56 -6.41 -9.84 -6.61
C ILE A 56 -6.43 -9.75 -8.14
N SER A 57 -7.48 -9.13 -8.68
CA SER A 57 -7.66 -8.92 -10.12
C SER A 57 -7.68 -7.44 -10.55
N SER A 58 -7.71 -6.51 -9.59
CA SER A 58 -7.48 -5.08 -9.86
C SER A 58 -6.82 -4.36 -8.68
N ILE A 59 -5.99 -3.36 -8.99
CA ILE A 59 -5.16 -2.63 -8.04
C ILE A 59 -5.10 -1.13 -8.33
N ARG A 60 -4.93 -0.33 -7.28
CA ARG A 60 -4.71 1.11 -7.39
C ARG A 60 -3.90 1.64 -6.21
N ASN A 61 -2.85 2.39 -6.51
CA ASN A 61 -2.21 3.32 -5.58
C ASN A 61 -3.00 4.63 -5.63
N GLU A 62 -3.75 4.94 -4.58
CA GLU A 62 -4.61 6.13 -4.51
C GLU A 62 -3.79 7.43 -4.59
N ASP A 63 -2.57 7.41 -4.05
CA ASP A 63 -1.64 8.54 -4.01
C ASP A 63 -0.57 8.47 -5.11
N LYS A 64 -0.87 7.90 -6.29
CA LYS A 64 0.07 7.70 -7.42
C LYS A 64 0.81 8.95 -7.92
N LYS A 65 0.40 10.16 -7.52
CA LYS A 65 1.14 11.41 -7.82
C LYS A 65 2.33 11.63 -6.88
N ARG A 66 2.24 11.15 -5.64
CA ARG A 66 3.24 11.35 -4.58
C ARG A 66 4.09 10.09 -4.36
N ASP A 67 3.46 8.93 -4.48
CA ASP A 67 4.06 7.65 -4.12
C ASP A 67 4.08 6.71 -5.33
N THR A 68 4.98 5.74 -5.29
CA THR A 68 5.05 4.64 -6.26
C THR A 68 5.08 3.32 -5.50
N CYS A 69 4.24 2.38 -5.92
CA CYS A 69 4.16 1.05 -5.35
C CYS A 69 4.75 0.01 -6.31
N THR A 70 5.37 -1.01 -5.73
CA THR A 70 5.82 -2.22 -6.42
C THR A 70 5.00 -3.38 -5.88
N TRP A 71 4.50 -4.20 -6.78
CA TRP A 71 3.71 -5.40 -6.48
C TRP A 71 4.53 -6.63 -6.81
N TYR A 72 4.45 -7.65 -5.97
CA TYR A 72 5.32 -8.82 -6.04
C TYR A 72 4.49 -10.09 -6.11
N ARG A 73 4.99 -11.06 -6.88
CA ARG A 73 4.34 -12.38 -7.00
C ARG A 73 4.61 -13.32 -5.83
N ASP A 74 5.66 -13.07 -5.07
CA ASP A 74 5.97 -13.84 -3.87
C ASP A 74 5.74 -13.01 -2.61
N SER A 75 5.68 -13.69 -1.46
CA SER A 75 5.67 -13.02 -0.16
C SER A 75 7.00 -12.33 0.14
N ASP A 76 6.97 -11.42 1.10
CA ASP A 76 8.13 -10.68 1.63
C ASP A 76 8.88 -9.85 0.57
N CYS A 77 8.14 -9.32 -0.41
CA CYS A 77 8.61 -8.43 -1.48
C CYS A 77 9.73 -9.05 -2.32
N ARG A 78 9.49 -10.28 -2.78
CA ARG A 78 10.41 -11.08 -3.59
C ARG A 78 9.78 -11.51 -4.91
N GLY A 79 10.60 -12.13 -5.75
CA GLY A 79 10.17 -12.65 -7.03
C GLY A 79 9.96 -11.55 -8.05
N GLU A 80 9.07 -11.81 -9.00
CA GLU A 80 8.79 -10.91 -10.10
C GLU A 80 7.98 -9.69 -9.65
N THR A 81 8.24 -8.55 -10.29
CA THR A 81 7.69 -7.25 -9.90
C THR A 81 6.80 -6.64 -10.98
N TYR A 82 5.73 -5.99 -10.52
CA TYR A 82 4.86 -5.15 -11.35
C TYR A 82 4.85 -3.72 -10.81
N HIS A 83 4.94 -2.73 -11.70
CA HIS A 83 5.11 -1.32 -11.32
C HIS A 83 3.96 -0.42 -11.78
N ASN A 84 2.89 -0.97 -12.35
CA ASN A 84 1.72 -0.16 -12.67
C ASN A 84 1.06 0.31 -11.38
N GLN A 85 0.73 1.60 -11.36
CA GLN A 85 0.16 2.26 -10.19
C GLN A 85 -1.36 2.14 -10.15
N GLU A 86 -1.98 1.79 -11.26
CA GLU A 86 -3.40 1.53 -11.37
C GLU A 86 -3.60 0.55 -12.50
N ASP A 87 -4.36 -0.51 -12.23
CA ASP A 87 -4.71 -1.51 -13.20
C ASP A 87 -6.11 -2.04 -12.85
N ALA A 88 -7.05 -1.76 -13.73
CA ALA A 88 -8.43 -2.22 -13.58
C ALA A 88 -8.59 -3.69 -13.98
N ASN A 89 -7.64 -4.29 -14.71
CA ASN A 89 -7.79 -5.64 -15.21
C ASN A 89 -6.43 -6.33 -15.31
N LEU A 90 -5.94 -6.90 -14.20
CA LEU A 90 -4.67 -7.63 -14.17
C LEU A 90 -4.67 -8.87 -15.08
N ALA A 91 -5.84 -9.34 -15.53
CA ALA A 91 -5.99 -10.43 -16.48
C ALA A 91 -5.84 -9.98 -17.94
N ASP A 92 -5.71 -8.67 -18.22
CA ASP A 92 -5.42 -8.19 -19.55
C ASP A 92 -3.97 -8.50 -19.96
N GLY A 93 -3.70 -8.46 -21.27
CA GLY A 93 -2.41 -8.85 -21.82
C GLY A 93 -2.07 -10.33 -21.56
N ASN A 94 -1.03 -10.57 -20.76
CA ASN A 94 -0.56 -11.93 -20.44
C ASN A 94 -1.11 -12.48 -19.12
N GLY A 95 -1.88 -11.69 -18.36
CA GLY A 95 -2.51 -12.10 -17.10
C GLY A 95 -1.54 -12.47 -15.99
N HIS A 96 -0.26 -12.13 -16.09
CA HIS A 96 0.79 -12.73 -15.27
C HIS A 96 0.70 -12.38 -13.78
N PHE A 97 0.08 -11.23 -13.47
CA PHE A 97 -0.15 -10.74 -12.12
C PHE A 97 -1.59 -10.93 -11.63
N ASN A 98 -2.51 -11.40 -12.48
CA ASN A 98 -3.87 -11.73 -12.07
C ASN A 98 -3.85 -12.86 -11.05
N ASP A 99 -4.49 -12.66 -9.90
CA ASP A 99 -4.53 -13.64 -8.81
C ASP A 99 -3.14 -14.07 -8.33
N ALA A 100 -2.09 -13.31 -8.62
CA ALA A 100 -0.72 -13.72 -8.31
C ALA A 100 0.00 -12.78 -7.35
N ILE A 101 -0.57 -11.62 -7.01
CA ILE A 101 0.04 -10.68 -6.07
C ILE A 101 0.05 -11.25 -4.65
N ARG A 102 1.22 -11.27 -4.03
CA ARG A 102 1.47 -11.83 -2.69
C ARG A 102 2.05 -10.84 -1.69
N SER A 103 2.70 -9.81 -2.18
CA SER A 103 3.18 -8.72 -1.35
C SER A 103 3.33 -7.42 -2.15
N TYR A 104 3.46 -6.31 -1.43
CA TYR A 104 3.61 -4.98 -2.00
C TYR A 104 4.42 -4.08 -1.07
N GLU A 105 5.11 -3.13 -1.67
CA GLU A 105 5.76 -2.02 -0.97
C GLU A 105 5.47 -0.72 -1.71
N CYS A 106 5.41 0.39 -0.99
CA CYS A 106 5.32 1.71 -1.60
C CYS A 106 6.45 2.59 -1.10
N LYS A 107 6.91 3.52 -1.94
CA LYS A 107 7.92 4.51 -1.60
C LYS A 107 7.54 5.88 -2.15
N ARG A 108 8.10 6.92 -1.57
CA ARG A 108 8.00 8.27 -2.12
C ARG A 108 8.70 8.34 -3.48
N LYS A 109 8.11 9.08 -4.42
CA LYS A 109 8.75 9.41 -5.70
C LYS A 109 9.92 10.38 -5.54
#